data_AF-A0A8J3K651-F1
#
_entry.id   AF-A0A8J3K651-F1
#
_cell.length_a   1.000
_cell.length_b   1.000
_cell.length_c   1.000
_cell.angle_alpha   90.00
_cell.angle_beta   90.00
_cell.angle_gamma   90.00
#
_symmetry.space_group_name_H-M   'P 1'
#
loop_
_entity.id
_entity.type
_entity.pdbx_description
1 polymer ?
#
loop_
_entity_poly.entity_id
_entity_poly.type
_entity_poly.pdbx_seq_one_letter_code
_entity_poly.pdbx_strand_id
1 'polypeptide(L)'
;MAPVRVAAVQLAASQDVDANLAACLRLIDEAAAQGARLIVLPEFCNHLSYYADRAEAHRIATRPGDPFLSAVAERARKHKAYVKINVTHAHPDGRTGGTNFMFGPDGAVLGQCDKQTLMGAENDHLDPAGEVGPVLDTPLGRLGMYACMEGVINEVARGLALRGAQVLLNSLNSFATDEASLHIPVRAAENKVWVVAANKVGPLLPEEHLPRLSAALGVPAEWLHGAGESQIVAPDGTVVAKGPRTGEAVVIADIDPSLADDKRRPDGTDIFAARRPELYAPIAAPPTGRRHGSGAETLPVAVIRGDTATVVRETARAAAAGARLIVTTQTDPTLLAAALDGTSAHAVTATPTGPVLVDANGEVAHQPVLHPLDHDDLARTVADTPETPVSSPQSTQDRRGEEGAVRVVGLPWGRLAMVAGVDSIFPEVFRLAALADADVVAVPFEAVEQWELSLGLAERAAENRLNVVAVAPVEQDSAVFALSPDFTLWTAWQGPFTGRISHPVVTTVPAGQVSGRADVAPAQAANRQVSRRTDLVDGRPWRLVQALTER
;
A
#
# COMPACT_ATOMS: atom_id res chain seq x y z
N MET A 1 -25.71 -4.36 9.47
CA MET A 1 -26.06 -2.96 9.88
C MET A 1 -26.99 -2.39 8.81
N ALA A 2 -27.69 -1.26 9.01
CA ALA A 2 -28.38 -0.63 7.87
C ALA A 2 -27.33 0.02 6.93
N PRO A 3 -27.55 0.05 5.61
CA PRO A 3 -26.64 0.73 4.69
C PRO A 3 -26.43 2.20 5.10
N VAL A 4 -25.18 2.65 5.03
CA VAL A 4 -24.75 4.01 5.36
C VAL A 4 -24.45 4.74 4.06
N ARG A 5 -25.12 5.86 3.82
CA ARG A 5 -24.76 6.75 2.70
C ARG A 5 -23.55 7.60 3.06
N VAL A 6 -22.48 7.49 2.27
CA VAL A 6 -21.22 8.20 2.49
C VAL A 6 -20.87 9.09 1.30
N ALA A 7 -20.07 10.12 1.56
CA ALA A 7 -19.59 11.06 0.56
C ALA A 7 -18.06 11.22 0.63
N ALA A 8 -17.39 11.08 -0.51
CA ALA A 8 -16.05 11.60 -0.73
C ALA A 8 -16.16 12.93 -1.50
N VAL A 9 -15.72 14.01 -0.87
CA VAL A 9 -15.77 15.36 -1.45
C VAL A 9 -14.50 15.64 -2.23
N GLN A 10 -14.66 16.16 -3.44
CA GLN A 10 -13.58 16.62 -4.30
C GLN A 10 -13.60 18.14 -4.39
N LEU A 11 -12.54 18.80 -3.94
CA LEU A 11 -12.49 20.24 -3.70
C LEU A 11 -11.20 20.84 -4.26
N ALA A 12 -11.27 22.06 -4.80
CA ALA A 12 -10.08 22.89 -5.02
C ALA A 12 -9.85 23.79 -3.80
N ALA A 13 -8.61 23.83 -3.29
CA ALA A 13 -8.21 24.74 -2.23
C ALA A 13 -7.16 25.72 -2.74
N SER A 14 -7.15 26.93 -2.20
CA SER A 14 -6.21 28.01 -2.52
C SER A 14 -5.52 28.52 -1.25
N GLN A 15 -4.84 29.67 -1.34
CA GLN A 15 -4.32 30.37 -0.16
C GLN A 15 -5.37 31.23 0.56
N ASP A 16 -6.55 31.44 -0.05
CA ASP A 16 -7.66 32.18 0.56
C ASP A 16 -8.48 31.26 1.48
N VAL A 17 -8.25 31.38 2.78
CA VAL A 17 -8.91 30.56 3.82
C VAL A 17 -10.42 30.75 3.83
N ASP A 18 -10.92 31.96 3.60
CA ASP A 18 -12.36 32.26 3.63
C ASP A 18 -13.06 31.65 2.41
N ALA A 19 -12.43 31.75 1.23
CA ALA A 19 -12.93 31.09 0.02
C ALA A 19 -12.93 29.56 0.17
N ASN A 20 -11.86 28.99 0.75
CA ASN A 20 -11.75 27.57 1.02
C ASN A 20 -12.84 27.10 2.00
N LEU A 21 -13.09 27.87 3.07
CA LEU A 21 -14.17 27.58 4.02
C LEU A 21 -15.52 27.60 3.31
N ALA A 22 -15.83 28.64 2.55
CA ALA A 22 -17.09 28.75 1.82
C ALA A 22 -17.31 27.54 0.88
N ALA A 23 -16.26 27.09 0.19
CA ALA A 23 -16.31 25.91 -0.66
C ALA A 23 -16.52 24.62 0.14
N CYS A 24 -15.81 24.43 1.27
CA CYS A 24 -16.02 23.30 2.17
C CYS A 24 -17.47 23.23 2.66
N LEU A 25 -18.02 24.33 3.16
CA LEU A 25 -19.39 24.36 3.70
C LEU A 25 -20.43 24.09 2.61
N ARG A 26 -20.24 24.64 1.39
CA ARG A 26 -21.12 24.37 0.24
C ARG A 26 -21.11 22.89 -0.13
N LEU A 27 -19.95 22.25 -0.24
CA LEU A 27 -19.86 20.84 -0.61
C LEU A 27 -20.36 19.91 0.50
N ILE A 28 -20.23 20.30 1.78
CA ILE A 28 -20.89 19.61 2.89
C ILE A 28 -22.43 19.74 2.77
N ASP A 29 -22.93 20.95 2.51
CA ASP A 29 -24.36 21.20 2.29
C ASP A 29 -24.89 20.35 1.10
N GLU A 30 -24.13 20.23 0.02
CA GLU A 30 -24.47 19.42 -1.17
C GLU A 30 -24.46 17.92 -0.88
N ALA A 31 -23.43 17.40 -0.20
CA ALA A 31 -23.37 15.99 0.20
C ALA A 31 -24.51 15.60 1.14
N ALA A 32 -24.81 16.46 2.12
CA ALA A 32 -25.94 16.26 3.02
C ALA A 32 -27.29 16.29 2.28
N ALA A 33 -27.46 17.18 1.29
CA ALA A 33 -28.65 17.22 0.46
C ALA A 33 -28.86 15.93 -0.35
N GLN A 34 -27.79 15.20 -0.67
CA GLN A 34 -27.83 13.86 -1.30
C GLN A 34 -28.03 12.73 -0.28
N GLY A 35 -28.17 13.05 1.01
CA GLY A 35 -28.45 12.12 2.10
C GLY A 35 -27.20 11.51 2.74
N ALA A 36 -26.00 12.01 2.45
CA ALA A 36 -24.79 11.51 3.07
C ALA A 36 -24.79 11.77 4.58
N ARG A 37 -24.48 10.71 5.35
CA ARG A 37 -24.34 10.77 6.81
C ARG A 37 -22.89 10.77 7.27
N LEU A 38 -21.96 10.36 6.41
CA LEU A 38 -20.52 10.44 6.62
C LEU A 38 -19.91 11.17 5.43
N ILE A 39 -19.24 12.28 5.67
CA ILE A 39 -18.70 13.17 4.63
C ILE A 39 -17.20 13.34 4.88
N VAL A 40 -16.38 12.99 3.89
CA VAL A 40 -14.91 13.11 3.97
C VAL A 40 -14.45 14.21 3.03
N LEU A 41 -13.68 15.18 3.54
CA LEU A 41 -13.08 16.25 2.76
C LEU A 41 -11.59 15.98 2.49
N PRO A 42 -11.00 16.60 1.43
CA PRO A 42 -9.59 16.43 1.11
C PRO A 42 -8.62 16.96 2.17
N GLU A 43 -7.34 16.62 2.01
CA GLU A 43 -6.28 16.99 2.96
C GLU A 43 -5.90 18.46 2.84
N PHE A 44 -5.61 19.14 3.96
CA PHE A 44 -5.40 20.59 4.00
C PHE A 44 -6.53 21.33 3.28
N CYS A 45 -7.79 21.05 3.61
CA CYS A 45 -8.92 21.70 2.96
C CYS A 45 -9.02 23.21 3.29
N ASN A 46 -8.28 23.67 4.31
CA ASN A 46 -8.24 25.07 4.72
C ASN A 46 -7.21 25.91 3.95
N HIS A 47 -6.15 25.31 3.38
CA HIS A 47 -5.05 26.03 2.73
C HIS A 47 -4.20 25.10 1.83
N LEU A 48 -3.37 25.65 0.94
CA LEU A 48 -2.34 24.86 0.25
C LEU A 48 -1.26 24.38 1.24
N SER A 49 -0.75 23.15 1.09
CA SER A 49 0.37 22.66 1.91
C SER A 49 1.72 23.22 1.39
N TYR A 50 1.83 24.54 1.41
CA TYR A 50 2.98 25.31 0.94
C TYR A 50 3.24 26.45 1.92
N TYR A 51 4.45 26.48 2.47
CA TYR A 51 4.87 27.40 3.53
C TYR A 51 6.28 27.91 3.21
N ALA A 52 6.57 29.17 3.51
CA ALA A 52 7.92 29.71 3.42
C ALA A 52 8.82 29.17 4.54
N ASP A 53 8.27 29.05 5.75
CA ASP A 53 8.97 28.53 6.93
C ASP A 53 7.98 27.96 7.97
N ARG A 54 8.53 27.43 9.08
CA ARG A 54 7.75 26.90 10.20
C ARG A 54 6.88 27.97 10.89
N ALA A 55 7.34 29.22 10.94
CA ALA A 55 6.61 30.29 11.60
C ALA A 55 5.38 30.70 10.77
N GLU A 56 5.49 30.70 9.45
CA GLU A 56 4.35 30.89 8.55
C GLU A 56 3.35 29.75 8.69
N ALA A 57 3.80 28.49 8.62
CA ALA A 57 2.93 27.33 8.81
C ALA A 57 2.13 27.44 10.13
N HIS A 58 2.82 27.79 11.23
CA HIS A 58 2.18 28.00 12.52
C HIS A 58 1.21 29.19 12.53
N ARG A 59 1.54 30.30 11.87
CA ARG A 59 0.73 31.52 11.82
C ARG A 59 -0.61 31.29 11.13
N ILE A 60 -0.60 30.61 9.98
CA ILE A 60 -1.80 30.38 9.15
C ILE A 60 -2.62 29.16 9.59
N ALA A 61 -2.07 28.33 10.48
CA ALA A 61 -2.76 27.16 10.99
C ALA A 61 -4.06 27.52 11.74
N THR A 62 -5.05 26.64 11.63
CA THR A 62 -6.22 26.64 12.52
C THR A 62 -5.79 26.38 13.96
N ARG A 63 -6.63 26.72 14.93
CA ARG A 63 -6.38 26.55 16.37
C ARG A 63 -7.65 26.09 17.09
N PRO A 64 -7.57 25.60 18.33
CA PRO A 64 -8.77 25.33 19.12
C PRO A 64 -9.68 26.58 19.20
N GLY A 65 -10.97 26.42 18.87
CA GLY A 65 -11.93 27.52 18.81
C GLY A 65 -11.86 28.38 17.54
N ASP A 66 -11.06 27.98 16.54
CA ASP A 66 -10.95 28.71 15.27
C ASP A 66 -12.29 28.77 14.51
N PRO A 67 -12.59 29.90 13.81
CA PRO A 67 -13.82 30.05 13.05
C PRO A 67 -14.03 29.00 11.96
N PHE A 68 -12.96 28.54 11.30
CA PHE A 68 -13.04 27.50 10.27
C PHE A 68 -13.58 26.19 10.87
N LEU A 69 -12.98 25.74 11.98
CA LEU A 69 -13.38 24.52 12.67
C LEU A 69 -14.81 24.66 13.24
N SER A 70 -15.13 25.82 13.80
CA SER A 70 -16.46 26.11 14.37
C SER A 70 -17.56 26.08 13.31
N ALA A 71 -17.30 26.62 12.12
CA ALA A 71 -18.25 26.62 11.01
C ALA A 71 -18.48 25.21 10.44
N VAL A 72 -17.42 24.39 10.34
CA VAL A 72 -17.54 22.98 9.94
C VAL A 72 -18.34 22.19 10.98
N ALA A 73 -18.05 22.38 12.27
CA ALA A 73 -18.81 21.78 13.37
C ALA A 73 -20.30 22.17 13.31
N GLU A 74 -20.61 23.44 13.04
CA GLU A 74 -21.98 23.90 12.89
C GLU A 74 -22.68 23.23 11.70
N ARG A 75 -21.98 23.04 10.57
CA ARG A 75 -22.54 22.32 9.41
C ARG A 75 -22.75 20.84 9.69
N ALA A 76 -21.84 20.18 10.39
CA ALA A 76 -22.03 18.80 10.85
C ALA A 76 -23.31 18.68 11.71
N ARG A 77 -23.49 19.59 12.67
CA ARG A 77 -24.69 19.67 13.53
C ARG A 77 -25.97 19.95 12.74
N LYS A 78 -25.95 20.93 11.84
CA LYS A 78 -27.09 21.32 11.00
C LYS A 78 -27.63 20.13 10.21
N HIS A 79 -26.74 19.32 9.65
CA HIS A 79 -27.09 18.17 8.80
C HIS A 79 -27.19 16.85 9.54
N LYS A 80 -26.86 16.82 10.85
CA LYS A 80 -26.75 15.58 11.64
C LYS A 80 -25.82 14.55 10.97
N ALA A 81 -24.72 15.05 10.40
CA ALA A 81 -23.75 14.27 9.65
C ALA A 81 -22.42 14.20 10.40
N TYR A 82 -21.69 13.10 10.18
CA TYR A 82 -20.30 12.94 10.58
C TYR A 82 -19.43 13.57 9.49
N VAL A 83 -18.52 14.46 9.86
CA VAL A 83 -17.68 15.19 8.90
C VAL A 83 -16.21 15.01 9.25
N LYS A 84 -15.44 14.41 8.34
CA LYS A 84 -14.00 14.27 8.45
C LYS A 84 -13.29 15.32 7.61
N ILE A 85 -12.41 16.10 8.23
CA ILE A 85 -11.53 17.04 7.54
C ILE A 85 -10.08 16.81 7.95
N ASN A 86 -9.14 17.35 7.17
CA ASN A 86 -7.76 17.51 7.57
C ASN A 86 -7.29 18.93 7.26
N VAL A 87 -6.58 19.55 8.21
CA VAL A 87 -6.16 20.95 8.15
C VAL A 87 -4.77 21.14 8.75
N THR A 88 -4.08 22.22 8.36
CA THR A 88 -2.92 22.71 9.13
C THR A 88 -3.43 23.23 10.48
N HIS A 89 -2.92 22.67 11.59
CA HIS A 89 -3.40 22.99 12.94
C HIS A 89 -2.25 23.27 13.89
N ALA A 90 -2.37 24.35 14.67
CA ALA A 90 -1.44 24.71 15.73
C ALA A 90 -2.00 24.25 17.08
N HIS A 91 -1.22 23.44 17.77
CA HIS A 91 -1.55 22.85 19.06
C HIS A 91 -1.15 23.76 20.22
N PRO A 92 -1.82 23.67 21.39
CA PRO A 92 -1.47 24.45 22.58
C PRO A 92 -0.04 24.22 23.11
N ASP A 93 0.56 23.07 22.80
CA ASP A 93 1.94 22.72 23.15
C ASP A 93 2.99 23.36 22.22
N GLY A 94 2.55 24.13 21.22
CA GLY A 94 3.40 24.81 20.25
C GLY A 94 3.68 24.01 18.97
N ARG A 95 3.29 22.73 18.89
CA ARG A 95 3.43 21.93 17.66
C ARG A 95 2.49 22.41 16.56
N THR A 96 2.85 22.18 15.31
CA THR A 96 1.99 22.43 14.14
C THR A 96 1.89 21.18 13.29
N GLY A 97 0.70 20.58 13.21
CA GLY A 97 0.46 19.31 12.50
C GLY A 97 -0.39 19.46 11.25
N GLY A 98 -0.35 18.45 10.39
CA GLY A 98 -1.43 18.15 9.46
C GLY A 98 -2.45 17.28 10.18
N THR A 99 -3.52 17.88 10.69
CA THR A 99 -4.38 17.27 11.71
C THR A 99 -5.73 16.87 11.14
N ASN A 100 -6.10 15.61 11.35
CA ASN A 100 -7.42 15.07 11.06
C ASN A 100 -8.39 15.42 12.20
N PHE A 101 -9.60 15.83 11.85
CA PHE A 101 -10.72 16.02 12.77
C PHE A 101 -11.93 15.22 12.30
N MET A 102 -12.59 14.52 13.23
CA MET A 102 -13.93 13.96 13.04
C MET A 102 -14.93 14.77 13.85
N PHE A 103 -15.85 15.44 13.17
CA PHE A 103 -17.01 16.09 13.80
C PHE A 103 -18.20 15.13 13.82
N GLY A 104 -18.86 15.04 14.97
CA GLY A 104 -20.09 14.29 15.16
C GLY A 104 -21.34 15.05 14.69
N PRO A 105 -22.50 14.37 14.67
CA PRO A 105 -23.76 14.93 14.21
C PRO A 105 -24.36 16.00 15.13
N ASP A 106 -23.77 16.21 16.31
CA ASP A 106 -24.06 17.30 17.24
C ASP A 106 -23.06 18.47 17.12
N GLY A 107 -22.05 18.33 16.28
CA GLY A 107 -20.94 19.29 16.09
C GLY A 107 -19.76 19.06 17.04
N ALA A 108 -19.79 18.08 17.93
CA ALA A 108 -18.66 17.78 18.80
C ALA A 108 -17.50 17.16 18.03
N VAL A 109 -16.25 17.44 18.44
CA VAL A 109 -15.09 16.71 17.92
C VAL A 109 -15.06 15.34 18.58
N LEU A 110 -15.29 14.28 17.80
CA LEU A 110 -15.27 12.89 18.26
C LEU A 110 -13.85 12.31 18.30
N GLY A 111 -12.98 12.82 17.44
CA GLY A 111 -11.59 12.40 17.36
C GLY A 111 -10.72 13.42 16.65
N GLN A 112 -9.46 13.47 17.07
CA GLN A 112 -8.42 14.31 16.51
C GLN A 112 -7.13 13.50 16.46
N CYS A 113 -6.40 13.54 15.35
CA CYS A 113 -5.06 12.96 15.27
C CYS A 113 -4.21 13.62 14.17
N ASP A 114 -2.95 13.84 14.48
CA ASP A 114 -1.97 14.33 13.50
C ASP A 114 -1.62 13.21 12.49
N LYS A 115 -1.18 13.61 11.29
CA LYS A 115 -0.60 12.73 10.29
C LYS A 115 0.71 12.13 10.81
N GLN A 116 0.84 10.80 10.74
CA GLN A 116 2.00 10.05 11.23
C GLN A 116 3.15 10.07 10.22
N THR A 117 2.83 10.02 8.93
CA THR A 117 3.81 10.02 7.84
C THR A 117 3.70 11.30 7.02
N LEU A 118 4.66 12.21 7.17
CA LEU A 118 4.70 13.48 6.45
C LEU A 118 5.36 13.33 5.07
N MET A 119 4.98 14.17 4.10
CA MET A 119 5.53 14.17 2.75
C MET A 119 6.11 15.53 2.33
N GLY A 120 7.25 15.52 1.65
CA GLY A 120 7.81 16.70 0.97
C GLY A 120 8.03 17.88 1.92
N ALA A 121 7.45 19.03 1.58
CA ALA A 121 7.55 20.26 2.37
C ALA A 121 6.93 20.15 3.77
N GLU A 122 6.02 19.20 4.01
CA GLU A 122 5.48 18.93 5.35
C GLU A 122 6.61 18.57 6.32
N ASN A 123 7.61 17.79 5.87
CA ASN A 123 8.77 17.42 6.68
C ASN A 123 9.66 18.63 7.05
N ASP A 124 9.54 19.77 6.36
CA ASP A 124 10.29 21.00 6.66
C ASP A 124 9.55 21.83 7.71
N HIS A 125 8.22 21.80 7.67
CA HIS A 125 7.39 22.82 8.29
C HIS A 125 6.43 22.34 9.39
N LEU A 126 6.10 21.04 9.41
CA LEU A 126 5.13 20.44 10.33
C LEU A 126 5.80 19.45 11.29
N ASP A 127 5.07 19.08 12.33
CA ASP A 127 5.42 18.06 13.30
C ASP A 127 4.62 16.78 13.00
N PRO A 128 5.28 15.60 12.90
CA PRO A 128 4.56 14.34 12.76
C PRO A 128 3.83 13.99 14.05
N ALA A 129 2.85 13.08 13.95
CA ALA A 129 2.14 12.59 15.11
C ALA A 129 3.07 11.96 16.16
N GLY A 130 2.79 12.22 17.43
CA GLY A 130 3.43 11.54 18.56
C GLY A 130 2.72 10.26 18.99
N GLU A 131 1.50 10.03 18.49
CA GLU A 131 0.62 8.94 18.89
C GLU A 131 -0.23 8.44 17.72
N VAL A 132 -0.75 7.23 17.86
CA VAL A 132 -1.62 6.61 16.85
C VAL A 132 -3.01 7.23 16.89
N GLY A 133 -3.60 7.52 15.73
CA GLY A 133 -4.97 8.04 15.65
C GLY A 133 -6.03 7.06 16.20
N PRO A 134 -7.16 7.55 16.74
CA PRO A 134 -8.19 6.70 17.31
C PRO A 134 -8.98 5.93 16.23
N VAL A 135 -9.55 4.79 16.63
CA VAL A 135 -10.67 4.16 15.92
C VAL A 135 -11.95 4.58 16.64
N LEU A 136 -12.85 5.25 15.92
CA LEU A 136 -14.05 5.85 16.50
C LEU A 136 -15.23 4.91 16.34
N ASP A 137 -15.80 4.45 17.45
CA ASP A 137 -17.02 3.66 17.44
C ASP A 137 -18.24 4.57 17.25
N THR A 138 -19.00 4.35 16.18
CA THR A 138 -20.15 5.19 15.82
C THR A 138 -21.32 4.33 15.34
N PRO A 139 -22.55 4.86 15.33
CA PRO A 139 -23.69 4.22 14.68
C PRO A 139 -23.51 3.97 13.16
N LEU A 140 -22.45 4.49 12.54
CA LEU A 140 -22.09 4.28 11.13
C LEU A 140 -21.03 3.18 10.95
N GLY A 141 -20.65 2.49 12.02
CA GLY A 141 -19.52 1.57 12.07
C GLY A 141 -18.28 2.20 12.71
N ARG A 142 -17.22 1.41 12.81
CA ARG A 142 -15.95 1.81 13.40
C ARG A 142 -15.09 2.53 12.36
N LEU A 143 -14.79 3.80 12.60
CA LEU A 143 -14.15 4.69 11.63
C LEU A 143 -12.66 4.90 11.98
N GLY A 144 -11.78 4.74 10.99
CA GLY A 144 -10.36 5.06 11.10
C GLY A 144 -9.98 6.23 10.19
N MET A 145 -9.19 7.19 10.67
CA MET A 145 -8.78 8.37 9.90
C MET A 145 -7.30 8.31 9.53
N TYR A 146 -6.97 8.64 8.28
CA TYR A 146 -5.60 8.84 7.83
C TYR A 146 -5.57 9.84 6.66
N ALA A 147 -4.37 10.26 6.24
CA ALA A 147 -4.19 11.23 5.17
C ALA A 147 -3.06 10.90 4.19
N CYS A 148 -3.41 10.93 2.90
CA CYS A 148 -2.51 10.96 1.74
C CYS A 148 -1.37 9.94 1.81
N MET A 149 -0.14 10.39 2.08
CA MET A 149 1.08 9.57 2.14
C MET A 149 0.94 8.35 3.05
N GLU A 150 0.12 8.42 4.09
CA GLU A 150 -0.19 7.29 4.98
C GLU A 150 -0.95 6.14 4.29
N GLY A 151 -1.59 6.40 3.14
CA GLY A 151 -2.23 5.40 2.30
C GLY A 151 -1.33 4.78 1.23
N VAL A 152 -0.23 5.46 0.88
CA VAL A 152 0.78 4.95 -0.06
C VAL A 152 1.59 3.83 0.58
N ILE A 153 1.71 3.81 1.91
CA ILE A 153 2.33 2.73 2.71
C ILE A 153 1.28 1.98 3.55
N ASN A 154 1.53 0.71 3.87
CA ASN A 154 0.50 -0.14 4.49
C ASN A 154 0.29 0.13 5.99
N GLU A 155 1.30 0.62 6.71
CA GLU A 155 1.36 0.46 8.17
C GLU A 155 0.23 1.18 8.91
N VAL A 156 -0.17 2.38 8.45
CA VAL A 156 -1.23 3.16 9.10
C VAL A 156 -2.60 2.52 8.84
N ALA A 157 -2.91 2.19 7.57
CA ALA A 157 -4.16 1.55 7.20
C ALA A 157 -4.33 0.18 7.86
N ARG A 158 -3.27 -0.65 7.82
CA ARG A 158 -3.23 -1.96 8.50
C ARG A 158 -3.42 -1.82 10.00
N GLY A 159 -2.72 -0.89 10.64
CA GLY A 159 -2.84 -0.64 12.08
C GLY A 159 -4.26 -0.23 12.48
N LEU A 160 -4.92 0.64 11.71
CA LEU A 160 -6.32 1.03 11.94
C LEU A 160 -7.27 -0.16 11.80
N ALA A 161 -7.09 -0.97 10.76
CA ALA A 161 -7.94 -2.13 10.50
C ALA A 161 -7.77 -3.23 11.56
N LEU A 162 -6.55 -3.50 12.02
CA LEU A 162 -6.26 -4.45 13.12
C LEU A 162 -6.89 -4.00 14.44
N ARG A 163 -7.00 -2.69 14.69
CA ARG A 163 -7.75 -2.14 15.83
C ARG A 163 -9.28 -2.13 15.62
N GLY A 164 -9.77 -2.76 14.55
CA GLY A 164 -11.18 -3.00 14.30
C GLY A 164 -11.88 -1.97 13.41
N ALA A 165 -11.16 -1.06 12.75
CA ALA A 165 -11.81 -0.14 11.81
C ALA A 165 -12.51 -0.90 10.67
N GLN A 166 -13.75 -0.52 10.38
CA GLN A 166 -14.58 -1.05 9.30
C GLN A 166 -14.57 -0.13 8.07
N VAL A 167 -14.40 1.17 8.30
CA VAL A 167 -14.35 2.19 7.26
C VAL A 167 -13.14 3.09 7.51
N LEU A 168 -12.23 3.16 6.53
CA LEU A 168 -11.09 4.06 6.58
C LEU A 168 -11.37 5.35 5.78
N LEU A 169 -10.98 6.49 6.34
CA LEU A 169 -11.31 7.82 5.82
C LEU A 169 -10.03 8.55 5.40
N ASN A 170 -9.75 8.49 4.10
CA ASN A 170 -8.54 9.05 3.52
C ASN A 170 -8.79 10.48 3.01
N SER A 171 -8.08 11.45 3.58
CA SER A 171 -8.00 12.80 3.00
C SER A 171 -6.73 12.88 2.16
N LEU A 172 -6.82 13.29 0.90
CA LEU A 172 -5.69 13.35 -0.03
C LEU A 172 -5.42 14.78 -0.51
N ASN A 173 -4.12 15.09 -0.66
CA ASN A 173 -3.58 16.25 -1.36
C ASN A 173 -2.57 15.72 -2.38
N SER A 174 -3.06 14.98 -3.39
CA SER A 174 -2.19 14.27 -4.33
C SER A 174 -2.54 14.56 -5.79
N PHE A 175 -1.51 14.84 -6.59
CA PHE A 175 -1.56 14.90 -8.05
C PHE A 175 -1.33 13.52 -8.70
N ALA A 176 -0.93 12.53 -7.90
CA ALA A 176 -0.54 11.22 -8.39
C ALA A 176 -1.77 10.37 -8.73
N THR A 177 -1.86 9.94 -9.98
CA THR A 177 -2.99 9.15 -10.50
C THR A 177 -3.00 7.70 -10.01
N ASP A 178 -1.86 7.20 -9.56
CA ASP A 178 -1.74 5.86 -8.97
C ASP A 178 -2.27 5.76 -7.53
N GLU A 179 -2.57 6.89 -6.87
CA GLU A 179 -3.39 6.86 -5.65
C GLU A 179 -4.75 6.22 -5.91
N ALA A 180 -5.46 6.73 -6.92
CA ALA A 180 -6.80 6.28 -7.25
C ALA A 180 -6.81 4.90 -7.93
N SER A 181 -5.80 4.61 -8.76
CA SER A 181 -5.77 3.35 -9.52
C SER A 181 -5.11 2.17 -8.80
N LEU A 182 -4.34 2.40 -7.73
CA LEU A 182 -3.56 1.36 -7.06
C LEU A 182 -3.69 1.42 -5.53
N HIS A 183 -3.20 2.49 -4.90
CA HIS A 183 -3.02 2.53 -3.45
C HIS A 183 -4.36 2.46 -2.69
N ILE A 184 -5.33 3.29 -3.05
CA ILE A 184 -6.62 3.32 -2.35
C ILE A 184 -7.37 1.98 -2.50
N PRO A 185 -7.50 1.38 -3.70
CA PRO A 185 -8.15 0.08 -3.84
C PRO A 185 -7.48 -1.06 -3.07
N VAL A 186 -6.14 -1.13 -3.08
CA VAL A 186 -5.44 -2.20 -2.36
C VAL A 186 -5.62 -2.09 -0.85
N ARG A 187 -5.67 -0.87 -0.28
CA ARG A 187 -5.87 -0.67 1.17
C ARG A 187 -7.22 -1.20 1.62
N ALA A 188 -8.24 -1.10 0.77
CA ALA A 188 -9.55 -1.68 1.02
C ALA A 188 -9.48 -3.22 1.01
N ALA A 189 -8.96 -3.79 -0.08
CA ALA A 189 -8.91 -5.23 -0.33
C ALA A 189 -8.05 -5.98 0.70
N GLU A 190 -6.81 -5.53 0.91
CA GLU A 190 -5.83 -6.23 1.75
C GLU A 190 -6.22 -6.23 3.24
N ASN A 191 -7.08 -5.30 3.66
CA ASN A 191 -7.56 -5.17 5.03
C ASN A 191 -9.02 -5.66 5.17
N LYS A 192 -9.70 -5.98 4.06
CA LYS A 192 -11.14 -6.26 4.00
C LYS A 192 -11.96 -5.18 4.71
N VAL A 193 -11.78 -3.93 4.32
CA VAL A 193 -12.47 -2.75 4.88
C VAL A 193 -12.97 -1.81 3.79
N TRP A 194 -13.96 -0.99 4.11
CA TRP A 194 -14.35 0.10 3.23
C TRP A 194 -13.32 1.23 3.27
N VAL A 195 -13.13 1.94 2.15
CA VAL A 195 -12.35 3.18 2.10
C VAL A 195 -13.17 4.28 1.46
N VAL A 196 -13.25 5.43 2.12
CA VAL A 196 -13.83 6.68 1.60
C VAL A 196 -12.68 7.68 1.44
N ALA A 197 -12.30 7.95 0.19
CA ALA A 197 -11.11 8.71 -0.16
C ALA A 197 -11.46 10.00 -0.91
N ALA A 198 -11.13 11.14 -0.30
CA ALA A 198 -11.43 12.48 -0.81
C ALA A 198 -10.14 13.17 -1.24
N ASN A 199 -10.01 13.53 -2.51
CA ASN A 199 -8.82 14.17 -3.06
C ASN A 199 -9.09 15.57 -3.59
N LYS A 200 -8.05 16.38 -3.64
CA LYS A 200 -8.11 17.72 -4.24
C LYS A 200 -8.18 17.67 -5.76
N VAL A 201 -8.66 18.78 -6.31
CA VAL A 201 -8.51 19.17 -7.72
C VAL A 201 -7.92 20.58 -7.81
N GLY A 202 -7.48 20.98 -8.99
CA GLY A 202 -6.86 22.29 -9.19
C GLY A 202 -5.45 22.36 -8.60
N PRO A 203 -4.79 23.53 -8.65
CA PRO A 203 -3.41 23.71 -8.19
C PRO A 203 -3.15 23.22 -6.76
N LEU A 204 -2.12 22.39 -6.56
CA LEU A 204 -1.65 22.01 -5.21
C LEU A 204 -0.55 22.92 -4.66
N LEU A 205 -0.10 23.86 -5.49
CA LEU A 205 0.94 24.83 -5.23
C LEU A 205 0.43 26.22 -5.65
N PRO A 206 0.96 27.32 -5.07
CA PRO A 206 0.57 28.67 -5.48
C PRO A 206 0.76 28.86 -6.99
N GLU A 207 -0.25 29.40 -7.67
CA GLU A 207 -0.29 29.49 -9.13
C GLU A 207 0.90 30.27 -9.70
N GLU A 208 1.34 31.31 -8.99
CA GLU A 208 2.50 32.11 -9.35
C GLU A 208 3.83 31.34 -9.30
N HIS A 209 3.89 30.24 -8.56
CA HIS A 209 5.07 29.38 -8.44
C HIS A 209 5.05 28.19 -9.40
N LEU A 210 3.88 27.83 -9.94
CA LEU A 210 3.73 26.66 -10.82
C LEU A 210 4.68 26.68 -12.03
N PRO A 211 4.87 27.79 -12.79
CA PRO A 211 5.77 27.76 -13.94
C PRO A 211 7.21 27.44 -13.57
N ARG A 212 7.70 28.00 -12.46
CA ARG A 212 9.06 27.77 -11.97
C ARG A 212 9.23 26.35 -11.45
N LEU A 213 8.27 25.85 -10.69
CA LEU A 213 8.33 24.51 -10.10
C LEU A 213 8.15 23.42 -11.16
N SER A 214 7.25 23.62 -12.11
CA SER A 214 7.08 22.78 -13.29
C SER A 214 8.40 22.63 -14.06
N ALA A 215 9.08 23.76 -14.36
CA ALA A 215 10.37 23.74 -15.03
C ALA A 215 11.47 23.05 -14.20
N ALA A 216 11.49 23.24 -12.88
CA ALA A 216 12.49 22.64 -12.00
C ALA A 216 12.30 21.12 -11.83
N LEU A 217 11.06 20.63 -11.84
CA LEU A 217 10.72 19.22 -11.69
C LEU A 217 10.69 18.47 -13.04
N GLY A 218 10.65 19.18 -14.17
CA GLY A 218 10.42 18.57 -15.48
C GLY A 218 9.01 17.98 -15.63
N VAL A 219 8.05 18.45 -14.82
CA VAL A 219 6.66 17.99 -14.79
C VAL A 219 5.77 19.11 -15.33
N PRO A 220 4.89 18.87 -16.33
CA PRO A 220 4.00 19.91 -16.83
C PRO A 220 3.09 20.46 -15.71
N ALA A 221 2.77 21.76 -15.74
CA ALA A 221 2.10 22.43 -14.63
C ALA A 221 0.72 21.84 -14.31
N GLU A 222 -0.02 21.38 -15.33
CA GLU A 222 -1.31 20.73 -15.17
C GLU A 222 -1.26 19.41 -14.38
N TRP A 223 -0.07 18.80 -14.31
CA TRP A 223 0.19 17.59 -13.52
C TRP A 223 0.64 17.87 -12.10
N LEU A 224 0.75 19.15 -11.70
CA LEU A 224 0.92 19.58 -10.32
C LEU A 224 -0.42 19.97 -9.68
N HIS A 225 -1.52 19.68 -10.37
CA HIS A 225 -2.88 19.82 -9.85
C HIS A 225 -3.32 18.54 -9.16
N GLY A 226 -4.23 18.64 -8.20
CA GLY A 226 -4.85 17.49 -7.57
C GLY A 226 -5.50 16.59 -8.62
N ALA A 227 -5.25 15.28 -8.52
CA ALA A 227 -5.67 14.30 -9.51
C ALA A 227 -7.18 14.07 -9.56
N GLY A 228 -7.93 14.67 -8.62
CA GLY A 228 -9.32 14.35 -8.39
C GLY A 228 -9.48 12.87 -8.10
N GLU A 229 -10.42 12.23 -8.81
CA GLU A 229 -10.69 10.80 -8.70
C GLU A 229 -10.98 10.34 -7.26
N SER A 230 -11.59 11.23 -6.46
CA SER A 230 -12.14 10.88 -5.15
C SER A 230 -13.05 9.66 -5.28
N GLN A 231 -12.95 8.69 -4.38
CA GLN A 231 -13.61 7.41 -4.57
C GLN A 231 -14.03 6.71 -3.29
N ILE A 232 -15.00 5.80 -3.45
CA ILE A 232 -15.49 4.91 -2.40
C ILE A 232 -15.21 3.49 -2.86
N VAL A 233 -14.54 2.71 -2.02
CA VAL A 233 -14.04 1.38 -2.36
C VAL A 233 -14.55 0.35 -1.35
N ALA A 234 -15.05 -0.77 -1.87
CA ALA A 234 -15.54 -1.91 -1.11
C ALA A 234 -14.40 -2.78 -0.53
N PRO A 235 -14.70 -3.63 0.49
CA PRO A 235 -13.72 -4.52 1.13
C PRO A 235 -12.99 -5.51 0.22
N ASP A 236 -13.45 -5.73 -1.00
CA ASP A 236 -12.81 -6.60 -2.01
C ASP A 236 -11.89 -5.80 -2.98
N GLY A 237 -11.80 -4.48 -2.81
CA GLY A 237 -11.07 -3.57 -3.70
C GLY A 237 -11.91 -2.98 -4.83
N THR A 238 -13.20 -3.33 -4.93
CA THR A 238 -14.10 -2.80 -5.96
C THR A 238 -14.37 -1.31 -5.73
N VAL A 239 -14.05 -0.47 -6.71
CA VAL A 239 -14.40 0.95 -6.70
C VAL A 239 -15.89 1.10 -7.03
N VAL A 240 -16.72 1.40 -6.03
CA VAL A 240 -18.18 1.48 -6.21
C VAL A 240 -18.67 2.86 -6.66
N ALA A 241 -17.89 3.90 -6.42
CA ALA A 241 -18.13 5.24 -6.92
C ALA A 241 -16.81 6.00 -7.07
N LYS A 242 -16.70 6.80 -8.13
CA LYS A 242 -15.47 7.54 -8.46
C LYS A 242 -15.80 8.90 -9.09
N GLY A 243 -15.10 9.93 -8.64
CA GLY A 243 -15.18 11.30 -9.15
C GLY A 243 -14.36 11.50 -10.43
N PRO A 244 -14.54 12.63 -11.12
CA PRO A 244 -13.77 12.95 -12.31
C PRO A 244 -12.31 13.29 -11.97
N ARG A 245 -11.43 13.24 -12.97
CA ARG A 245 -10.02 13.68 -12.87
C ARG A 245 -9.86 15.17 -12.54
N THR A 246 -10.82 16.00 -12.92
CA THR A 246 -10.78 17.45 -12.72
C THR A 246 -12.16 17.97 -12.35
N GLY A 247 -12.20 19.16 -11.74
CA GLY A 247 -13.43 19.80 -11.29
C GLY A 247 -13.93 19.28 -9.94
N GLU A 248 -14.62 20.14 -9.20
CA GLU A 248 -15.20 19.75 -7.91
C GLU A 248 -16.35 18.75 -8.11
N ALA A 249 -16.53 17.87 -7.13
CA ALA A 249 -17.58 16.86 -7.15
C ALA A 249 -17.91 16.36 -5.74
N VAL A 250 -19.11 15.82 -5.58
CA VAL A 250 -19.49 15.02 -4.42
C VAL A 250 -19.74 13.60 -4.90
N VAL A 251 -18.90 12.66 -4.47
CA VAL A 251 -18.98 11.25 -4.85
C VAL A 251 -19.74 10.50 -3.77
N ILE A 252 -20.89 9.92 -4.12
CA ILE A 252 -21.82 9.28 -3.17
C ILE A 252 -21.90 7.77 -3.43
N ALA A 253 -21.97 6.98 -2.35
CA ALA A 253 -22.39 5.59 -2.40
C ALA A 253 -23.09 5.19 -1.09
N ASP A 254 -23.90 4.14 -1.16
CA ASP A 254 -24.36 3.41 0.02
C ASP A 254 -23.40 2.26 0.30
N ILE A 255 -22.92 2.16 1.54
CA ILE A 255 -22.00 1.11 1.98
C ILE A 255 -22.62 0.30 3.11
N ASP A 256 -22.24 -0.96 3.26
CA ASP A 256 -22.53 -1.75 4.47
C ASP A 256 -21.24 -2.01 5.25
N PRO A 257 -20.96 -1.26 6.33
CA PRO A 257 -19.77 -1.44 7.14
C PRO A 257 -19.60 -2.85 7.71
N SER A 258 -20.69 -3.62 7.87
CA SER A 258 -20.60 -4.98 8.40
C SER A 258 -19.98 -5.99 7.42
N LEU A 259 -19.85 -5.65 6.14
CA LEU A 259 -19.04 -6.45 5.20
C LEU A 259 -17.55 -6.45 5.55
N ALA A 260 -17.09 -5.49 6.37
CA ALA A 260 -15.71 -5.47 6.84
C ALA A 260 -15.46 -6.40 8.04
N ASP A 261 -16.50 -7.01 8.63
CA ASP A 261 -16.35 -7.88 9.80
C ASP A 261 -15.86 -9.29 9.41
N ASP A 262 -16.08 -9.73 8.17
CA ASP A 262 -15.55 -11.00 7.67
C ASP A 262 -14.15 -10.80 7.05
N LYS A 263 -13.13 -11.28 7.74
CA LYS A 263 -11.73 -11.24 7.28
C LYS A 263 -11.33 -12.48 6.49
N ARG A 264 -12.27 -13.39 6.21
CA ARG A 264 -11.94 -14.64 5.52
C ARG A 264 -11.82 -14.44 4.00
N ARG A 265 -10.87 -15.16 3.43
CA ARG A 265 -10.74 -15.40 1.99
C ARG A 265 -11.68 -16.54 1.57
N PRO A 266 -11.95 -16.72 0.27
CA PRO A 266 -12.74 -17.84 -0.24
C PRO A 266 -12.23 -19.24 0.17
N ASP A 267 -10.93 -19.37 0.45
CA ASP A 267 -10.30 -20.60 0.93
C ASP A 267 -10.48 -20.83 2.46
N GLY A 268 -11.16 -19.93 3.15
CA GLY A 268 -11.42 -19.98 4.60
C GLY A 268 -10.35 -19.32 5.46
N THR A 269 -9.23 -18.87 4.88
CA THR A 269 -8.16 -18.19 5.61
C THR A 269 -8.64 -16.85 6.15
N ASP A 270 -8.64 -16.66 7.46
CA ASP A 270 -8.79 -15.34 8.07
C ASP A 270 -7.45 -14.57 8.00
N ILE A 271 -7.42 -13.49 7.22
CA ILE A 271 -6.18 -12.75 6.93
C ILE A 271 -5.59 -12.01 8.14
N PHE A 272 -6.36 -11.80 9.21
CA PHE A 272 -5.86 -11.16 10.42
C PHE A 272 -5.41 -12.21 11.42
N ALA A 273 -6.17 -13.30 11.59
CA ALA A 273 -5.79 -14.40 12.47
C ALA A 273 -4.55 -15.16 11.96
N ALA A 274 -4.38 -15.26 10.64
CA ALA A 274 -3.23 -15.93 10.02
C ALA A 274 -1.93 -15.12 10.08
N ARG A 275 -1.95 -13.88 10.58
CA ARG A 275 -0.74 -13.05 10.74
C ARG A 275 0.23 -13.68 11.74
N ARG A 276 1.50 -13.29 11.62
CA ARG A 276 2.57 -13.73 12.54
C ARG A 276 3.31 -12.51 13.10
N PRO A 277 2.71 -11.78 14.07
CA PRO A 277 3.25 -10.52 14.58
C PRO A 277 4.69 -10.59 15.07
N GLU A 278 5.13 -11.76 15.56
CA GLU A 278 6.51 -11.99 15.99
C GLU A 278 7.54 -11.84 14.85
N LEU A 279 7.14 -12.02 13.59
CA LEU A 279 8.02 -11.83 12.43
C LEU A 279 8.20 -10.35 12.09
N TYR A 280 7.25 -9.50 12.51
CA TYR A 280 7.15 -8.11 12.07
C TYR A 280 7.91 -7.12 12.96
N ALA A 281 8.59 -7.60 14.01
CA ALA A 281 9.39 -6.77 14.91
C ALA A 281 10.38 -5.81 14.18
N PRO A 282 11.05 -6.18 13.08
CA PRO A 282 11.90 -5.26 12.32
C PRO A 282 11.17 -4.02 11.76
N ILE A 283 9.87 -4.12 11.51
CA ILE A 283 9.05 -2.99 11.02
C ILE A 283 8.96 -1.90 12.10
N ALA A 284 8.89 -2.29 13.38
CA ALA A 284 8.87 -1.37 14.52
C ALA A 284 10.28 -0.89 14.95
N ALA A 285 11.35 -1.34 14.29
CA ALA A 285 12.71 -0.89 14.59
C ALA A 285 13.01 0.49 13.96
N PRO A 286 13.93 1.28 14.54
CA PRO A 286 14.39 2.53 13.93
C PRO A 286 14.91 2.31 12.49
N PRO A 287 14.71 3.27 11.57
CA PRO A 287 15.23 3.19 10.21
C PRO A 287 16.75 3.15 10.23
N THR A 288 17.34 2.31 9.38
CA THR A 288 18.80 2.15 9.33
C THR A 288 19.43 2.55 8.01
N GLY A 289 18.65 3.00 7.03
CA GLY A 289 19.14 3.18 5.68
C GLY A 289 19.31 1.85 4.95
N ARG A 290 19.46 1.94 3.63
CA ARG A 290 19.95 0.84 2.80
C ARG A 290 21.42 0.59 3.13
N ARG A 291 21.80 -0.65 3.41
CA ARG A 291 23.17 -1.04 3.79
C ARG A 291 23.98 -1.61 2.63
N HIS A 292 23.29 -2.12 1.61
CA HIS A 292 23.89 -2.73 0.44
C HIS A 292 23.80 -1.82 -0.80
N GLY A 293 24.80 -1.94 -1.68
CA GLY A 293 24.82 -1.22 -2.95
C GLY A 293 23.67 -1.59 -3.88
N SER A 294 23.51 -0.82 -4.96
CA SER A 294 22.53 -1.09 -6.01
C SER A 294 22.85 -2.39 -6.76
N GLY A 295 21.80 -3.09 -7.20
CA GLY A 295 21.94 -4.20 -8.13
C GLY A 295 22.27 -3.75 -9.56
N ALA A 296 22.09 -4.64 -10.52
CA ALA A 296 22.29 -4.38 -11.94
C ALA A 296 21.28 -3.37 -12.51
N GLU A 297 21.69 -2.61 -13.53
CA GLU A 297 20.80 -1.66 -14.24
C GLU A 297 19.68 -2.36 -15.01
N THR A 298 19.97 -3.55 -15.54
CA THR A 298 18.99 -4.40 -16.22
C THR A 298 19.22 -5.86 -15.85
N LEU A 299 18.13 -6.58 -15.67
CA LEU A 299 18.09 -8.00 -15.40
C LEU A 299 17.02 -8.65 -16.29
N PRO A 300 17.40 -9.43 -17.32
CA PRO A 300 16.46 -10.21 -18.09
C PRO A 300 15.86 -11.33 -17.24
N VAL A 301 14.54 -11.34 -17.12
CA VAL A 301 13.79 -12.33 -16.35
C VAL A 301 12.85 -13.13 -17.24
N ALA A 302 12.50 -14.34 -16.79
CA ALA A 302 11.47 -15.15 -17.42
C ALA A 302 10.50 -15.72 -16.39
N VAL A 303 9.25 -15.85 -16.82
CA VAL A 303 8.18 -16.55 -16.12
C VAL A 303 7.83 -17.79 -16.93
N ILE A 304 7.78 -18.96 -16.30
CA ILE A 304 7.59 -20.24 -17.00
C ILE A 304 6.62 -21.14 -16.22
N ARG A 305 5.64 -21.71 -16.92
CA ARG A 305 4.59 -22.52 -16.29
C ARG A 305 4.09 -23.64 -17.20
N GLY A 306 3.50 -24.65 -16.61
CA GLY A 306 2.99 -25.83 -17.30
C GLY A 306 3.39 -27.12 -16.59
N ASP A 307 3.32 -28.24 -17.30
CA ASP A 307 3.82 -29.51 -16.79
C ASP A 307 5.35 -29.52 -16.63
N THR A 308 5.86 -30.46 -15.83
CA THR A 308 7.30 -30.59 -15.53
C THR A 308 8.17 -30.61 -16.80
N ALA A 309 7.77 -31.35 -17.83
CA ALA A 309 8.53 -31.47 -19.07
C ALA A 309 8.59 -30.14 -19.83
N THR A 310 7.49 -29.38 -19.81
CA THR A 310 7.39 -28.05 -20.41
C THR A 310 8.22 -27.04 -19.63
N VAL A 311 8.09 -27.00 -18.31
CA VAL A 311 8.87 -26.07 -17.48
C VAL A 311 10.37 -26.30 -17.67
N VAL A 312 10.85 -27.55 -17.62
CA VAL A 312 12.27 -27.88 -17.83
C VAL A 312 12.76 -27.43 -19.21
N ARG A 313 12.02 -27.76 -20.28
CA ARG A 313 12.37 -27.38 -21.65
C ARG A 313 12.42 -25.87 -21.85
N GLU A 314 11.41 -25.16 -21.37
CA GLU A 314 11.32 -23.70 -21.54
C GLU A 314 12.33 -22.98 -20.63
N THR A 315 12.66 -23.53 -19.45
CA THR A 315 13.75 -23.01 -18.59
C THR A 315 15.09 -23.04 -19.32
N ALA A 316 15.45 -24.16 -19.94
CA ALA A 316 16.69 -24.27 -20.72
C ALA A 316 16.70 -23.28 -21.89
N ARG A 317 15.57 -23.13 -22.61
CA ARG A 317 15.42 -22.15 -23.70
C ARG A 317 15.57 -20.71 -23.21
N ALA A 318 14.94 -20.37 -22.09
CA ALA A 318 15.03 -19.04 -21.51
C ALA A 318 16.44 -18.74 -21.00
N ALA A 319 17.13 -19.68 -20.37
CA ALA A 319 18.51 -19.49 -19.96
C ALA A 319 19.44 -19.30 -21.17
N ALA A 320 19.31 -20.13 -22.21
CA ALA A 320 20.08 -20.02 -23.45
C ALA A 320 19.85 -18.69 -24.18
N ALA A 321 18.63 -18.16 -24.11
CA ALA A 321 18.29 -16.86 -24.68
C ALA A 321 18.54 -15.69 -23.72
N GLY A 322 19.36 -15.87 -22.67
CA GLY A 322 19.91 -14.79 -21.84
C GLY A 322 19.14 -14.42 -20.58
N ALA A 323 18.06 -15.12 -20.22
CA ALA A 323 17.39 -14.88 -18.94
C ALA A 323 18.34 -15.23 -17.78
N ARG A 324 18.39 -14.37 -16.76
CA ARG A 324 19.30 -14.52 -15.61
C ARG A 324 18.58 -14.92 -14.33
N LEU A 325 17.28 -14.60 -14.24
CA LEU A 325 16.36 -15.10 -13.23
C LEU A 325 15.13 -15.69 -13.94
N ILE A 326 14.77 -16.91 -13.58
CA ILE A 326 13.63 -17.63 -14.14
C ILE A 326 12.73 -18.02 -12.97
N VAL A 327 11.46 -17.62 -12.97
CA VAL A 327 10.52 -18.00 -11.90
C VAL A 327 9.49 -18.95 -12.49
N THR A 328 9.32 -20.11 -11.86
CA THR A 328 8.50 -21.20 -12.39
C THR A 328 7.39 -21.63 -11.45
N THR A 329 6.34 -22.22 -12.00
CA THR A 329 5.43 -23.07 -11.21
C THR A 329 6.21 -24.23 -10.59
N GLN A 330 5.60 -24.90 -9.61
CA GLN A 330 6.20 -26.03 -8.90
C GLN A 330 6.82 -27.05 -9.87
N THR A 331 8.10 -27.32 -9.71
CA THR A 331 8.90 -28.24 -10.52
C THR A 331 10.05 -28.78 -9.68
N ASP A 332 10.49 -30.01 -9.95
CA ASP A 332 11.61 -30.62 -9.24
C ASP A 332 12.89 -29.76 -9.39
N PRO A 333 13.50 -29.27 -8.29
CA PRO A 333 14.73 -28.49 -8.31
C PRO A 333 15.90 -29.17 -9.05
N THR A 334 16.00 -30.50 -8.98
CA THR A 334 17.09 -31.25 -9.64
C THR A 334 16.99 -31.21 -11.16
N LEU A 335 15.76 -31.24 -11.68
CA LEU A 335 15.51 -31.12 -13.12
C LEU A 335 15.78 -29.70 -13.62
N LEU A 336 15.46 -28.69 -12.80
CA LEU A 336 15.79 -27.30 -13.11
C LEU A 336 17.30 -27.08 -13.12
N ALA A 337 18.05 -27.64 -12.15
CA ALA A 337 19.51 -27.55 -12.14
C ALA A 337 20.12 -28.13 -13.44
N ALA A 338 19.64 -29.29 -13.87
CA ALA A 338 20.05 -29.89 -15.15
C ALA A 338 19.67 -29.02 -16.37
N ALA A 339 18.52 -28.35 -16.34
CA ALA A 339 18.10 -27.42 -17.40
C ALA A 339 18.96 -26.14 -17.47
N LEU A 340 19.61 -25.78 -16.36
CA LEU A 340 20.48 -24.61 -16.23
C LEU A 340 21.96 -24.92 -16.51
N ASP A 341 22.31 -26.19 -16.76
CA ASP A 341 23.70 -26.61 -16.99
C ASP A 341 24.38 -25.78 -18.08
N GLY A 342 25.62 -25.39 -17.82
CA GLY A 342 26.40 -24.50 -18.70
C GLY A 342 25.92 -23.03 -18.75
N THR A 343 24.95 -22.64 -17.92
CA THR A 343 24.47 -21.24 -17.83
C THR A 343 24.82 -20.60 -16.49
N SER A 344 24.61 -19.30 -16.37
CA SER A 344 24.74 -18.54 -15.12
C SER A 344 23.40 -17.96 -14.65
N ALA A 345 22.32 -18.57 -15.12
CA ALA A 345 20.96 -18.24 -14.75
C ALA A 345 20.58 -18.97 -13.46
N HIS A 346 19.62 -18.40 -12.73
CA HIS A 346 19.03 -19.01 -11.55
C HIS A 346 17.54 -19.23 -11.78
N ALA A 347 17.00 -20.32 -11.26
CA ALA A 347 15.57 -20.60 -11.25
C ALA A 347 15.01 -20.52 -9.82
N VAL A 348 13.81 -19.97 -9.66
CA VAL A 348 13.02 -20.06 -8.43
C VAL A 348 11.78 -20.88 -8.72
N THR A 349 11.52 -21.90 -7.91
CA THR A 349 10.33 -22.75 -8.03
C THR A 349 9.67 -22.97 -6.68
N ALA A 350 8.36 -23.18 -6.67
CA ALA A 350 7.62 -23.51 -5.45
C ALA A 350 7.89 -24.97 -5.03
N THR A 351 7.96 -25.23 -3.74
CA THR A 351 7.91 -26.58 -3.15
C THR A 351 6.90 -26.59 -1.99
N PRO A 352 6.48 -27.76 -1.48
CA PRO A 352 5.55 -27.84 -0.35
C PRO A 352 6.04 -27.12 0.92
N THR A 353 7.36 -26.94 1.09
CA THR A 353 7.93 -26.26 2.26
C THR A 353 8.24 -24.78 2.01
N GLY A 354 8.07 -24.29 0.78
CA GLY A 354 8.35 -22.92 0.36
C GLY A 354 9.19 -22.85 -0.92
N PRO A 355 9.43 -21.64 -1.45
CA PRO A 355 10.20 -21.48 -2.69
C PRO A 355 11.69 -21.78 -2.51
N VAL A 356 12.26 -22.39 -3.55
CA VAL A 356 13.68 -22.78 -3.63
C VAL A 356 14.34 -22.07 -4.80
N LEU A 357 15.53 -21.52 -4.55
CA LEU A 357 16.46 -20.99 -5.54
C LEU A 357 17.42 -22.08 -5.99
N VAL A 358 17.58 -22.23 -7.30
CA VAL A 358 18.37 -23.27 -7.95
C VAL A 358 19.31 -22.64 -8.97
N ASP A 359 20.55 -23.15 -9.05
CA ASP A 359 21.49 -22.90 -10.14
C ASP A 359 21.91 -24.22 -10.82
N ALA A 360 22.87 -24.16 -11.74
CA ALA A 360 23.38 -25.34 -12.44
C ALA A 360 24.00 -26.41 -11.52
N ASN A 361 24.40 -26.04 -10.30
CA ASN A 361 25.02 -26.94 -9.31
C ASN A 361 24.00 -27.53 -8.33
N GLY A 362 22.74 -27.09 -8.37
CA GLY A 362 21.66 -27.57 -7.51
C GLY A 362 20.99 -26.46 -6.71
N GLU A 363 20.45 -26.82 -5.55
CA GLU A 363 19.79 -25.88 -4.64
C GLU A 363 20.80 -24.90 -4.01
N VAL A 364 20.50 -23.61 -4.11
CA VAL A 364 21.29 -22.50 -3.56
C VAL A 364 20.72 -22.00 -2.23
N ALA A 365 19.39 -21.85 -2.17
CA ALA A 365 18.70 -21.36 -0.99
C ALA A 365 17.24 -21.79 -0.98
N HIS A 366 16.67 -21.91 0.22
CA HIS A 366 15.26 -22.17 0.47
C HIS A 366 14.71 -21.08 1.39
N GLN A 367 13.50 -20.61 1.08
CA GLN A 367 12.69 -19.77 1.97
C GLN A 367 11.52 -20.62 2.48
N PRO A 368 11.47 -20.93 3.79
CA PRO A 368 10.29 -21.57 4.37
C PRO A 368 9.04 -20.70 4.25
N VAL A 369 7.87 -21.33 4.11
CA VAL A 369 6.56 -20.67 4.26
C VAL A 369 6.47 -20.03 5.64
N LEU A 370 6.19 -18.72 5.70
CA LEU A 370 6.16 -17.95 6.95
C LEU A 370 4.79 -18.03 7.65
N HIS A 371 3.71 -18.09 6.87
CA HIS A 371 2.32 -18.17 7.32
C HIS A 371 1.72 -19.50 6.84
N PRO A 372 2.07 -20.63 7.47
CA PRO A 372 1.49 -21.92 7.11
C PRO A 372 -0.02 -21.84 7.32
N LEU A 373 -0.79 -22.05 6.26
CA LEU A 373 -2.24 -22.14 6.33
C LEU A 373 -2.57 -23.53 6.86
N ASP A 374 -3.08 -23.61 8.09
CA ASP A 374 -3.42 -24.88 8.72
C ASP A 374 -4.68 -25.42 8.05
N HIS A 375 -4.54 -26.38 7.14
CA HIS A 375 -5.69 -27.08 6.54
C HIS A 375 -6.51 -27.82 7.61
N ASP A 376 -5.95 -28.07 8.81
CA ASP A 376 -6.63 -28.72 9.94
C ASP A 376 -7.58 -27.79 10.73
N ASP A 377 -7.42 -26.46 10.68
CA ASP A 377 -8.35 -25.54 11.38
C ASP A 377 -9.70 -25.40 10.62
N LEU A 378 -9.73 -25.71 9.33
CA LEU A 378 -10.95 -25.87 8.54
C LEU A 378 -11.80 -27.08 8.99
N ALA A 379 -11.18 -28.11 9.59
CA ALA A 379 -11.89 -29.27 10.10
C ALA A 379 -12.45 -29.05 11.52
N ARG A 380 -11.87 -28.14 12.31
CA ARG A 380 -12.30 -27.88 13.70
C ARG A 380 -13.60 -27.07 13.82
N THR A 381 -14.09 -26.48 12.74
CA THR A 381 -15.42 -25.84 12.69
C THR A 381 -16.55 -26.80 12.31
N VAL A 382 -16.26 -28.07 12.01
CA VAL A 382 -17.27 -29.11 11.73
C VAL A 382 -16.88 -30.45 12.37
N ALA A 383 -16.85 -30.55 13.70
CA ALA A 383 -17.13 -31.78 14.43
C ALA A 383 -17.10 -31.55 15.96
N ASP A 384 -18.28 -31.50 16.56
CA ASP A 384 -18.46 -31.92 17.95
C ASP A 384 -18.39 -33.46 17.97
N THR A 385 -17.26 -34.04 18.36
CA THR A 385 -17.18 -35.42 18.91
C THR A 385 -15.78 -35.69 19.49
N PRO A 386 -15.67 -36.42 20.62
CA PRO A 386 -14.42 -36.51 21.38
C PRO A 386 -13.57 -37.77 21.06
N GLU A 387 -12.28 -37.66 21.40
CA GLU A 387 -11.24 -38.72 21.57
C GLU A 387 -10.47 -39.17 20.30
N THR A 388 -9.14 -39.41 20.28
CA THR A 388 -8.09 -39.71 21.29
C THR A 388 -6.69 -39.34 20.75
N PRO A 389 -5.65 -39.14 21.60
CA PRO A 389 -4.34 -38.67 21.16
C PRO A 389 -3.41 -39.83 20.74
N VAL A 390 -2.78 -39.71 19.57
CA VAL A 390 -1.66 -40.57 19.16
C VAL A 390 -0.35 -39.81 19.36
N SER A 391 0.45 -40.27 20.31
CA SER A 391 1.88 -39.91 20.47
C SER A 391 2.70 -40.65 19.41
N SER A 392 3.73 -40.08 18.79
CA SER A 392 5.09 -39.90 19.36
C SER A 392 6.10 -39.64 18.19
N PRO A 393 7.44 -39.53 18.38
CA PRO A 393 8.19 -38.29 18.12
C PRO A 393 9.35 -38.48 17.12
N GLN A 394 10.03 -37.40 16.70
CA GLN A 394 11.51 -37.29 16.70
C GLN A 394 12.06 -35.98 16.10
N SER A 395 12.83 -35.29 16.95
CA SER A 395 14.03 -34.46 16.68
C SER A 395 14.07 -33.51 15.47
N THR A 396 13.70 -32.25 15.74
CA THR A 396 14.22 -31.06 15.02
C THR A 396 14.65 -30.00 16.03
N GLN A 397 15.56 -30.38 16.93
CA GLN A 397 16.05 -29.48 17.98
C GLN A 397 17.29 -28.68 17.57
N ASP A 398 17.71 -28.73 16.30
CA ASP A 398 18.96 -28.11 15.83
C ASP A 398 18.81 -27.23 14.55
N ARG A 399 17.59 -26.72 14.28
CA ARG A 399 17.33 -25.76 13.17
C ARG A 399 16.62 -24.46 13.59
N ARG A 400 16.45 -24.23 14.90
CA ARG A 400 15.60 -23.16 15.46
C ARG A 400 16.22 -21.75 15.45
N GLY A 401 17.29 -21.52 14.70
CA GLY A 401 18.02 -20.24 14.68
C GLY A 401 17.62 -19.27 13.58
N GLU A 402 17.01 -19.75 12.49
CA GLU A 402 16.69 -18.96 11.29
C GLU A 402 15.23 -19.15 10.80
N GLU A 403 14.41 -19.88 11.57
CA GLU A 403 13.00 -20.12 11.29
C GLU A 403 12.18 -18.86 11.63
N GLY A 404 12.00 -17.94 10.67
CA GLY A 404 11.06 -16.83 10.82
C GLY A 404 11.44 -15.48 10.20
N ALA A 405 12.41 -15.43 9.29
CA ALA A 405 12.76 -14.19 8.58
C ALA A 405 12.66 -14.37 7.07
N VAL A 406 12.43 -13.25 6.37
CA VAL A 406 12.60 -13.20 4.92
C VAL A 406 14.09 -13.29 4.60
N ARG A 407 14.48 -14.35 3.89
CA ARG A 407 15.85 -14.59 3.47
C ARG A 407 16.14 -13.81 2.19
N VAL A 408 17.27 -13.08 2.20
CA VAL A 408 17.77 -12.35 1.03
C VAL A 408 19.12 -12.93 0.60
N VAL A 409 19.21 -13.38 -0.65
CA VAL A 409 20.40 -13.98 -1.25
C VAL A 409 21.10 -12.97 -2.13
N GLY A 410 22.41 -12.77 -1.92
CA GLY A 410 23.23 -11.94 -2.81
C GLY A 410 23.64 -12.71 -4.06
N LEU A 411 23.34 -12.15 -5.23
CA LEU A 411 23.63 -12.71 -6.55
C LEU A 411 24.43 -11.69 -7.39
N PRO A 412 25.08 -12.10 -8.49
CA PRO A 412 25.91 -11.19 -9.29
C PRO A 412 25.19 -9.96 -9.85
N TRP A 413 23.86 -9.99 -9.93
CA TRP A 413 23.01 -8.94 -10.46
C TRP A 413 22.22 -8.17 -9.39
N GLY A 414 22.34 -8.53 -8.11
CA GLY A 414 21.58 -7.89 -7.04
C GLY A 414 21.14 -8.87 -5.95
N ARG A 415 20.18 -8.45 -5.14
CA ARG A 415 19.72 -9.14 -3.94
C ARG A 415 18.32 -9.69 -4.16
N LEU A 416 18.16 -11.01 -4.04
CA LEU A 416 16.91 -11.71 -4.28
C LEU A 416 16.27 -12.14 -2.96
N ALA A 417 15.00 -11.76 -2.76
CA ALA A 417 14.13 -12.42 -1.80
C ALA A 417 13.19 -13.39 -2.53
N MET A 418 12.73 -14.42 -1.83
CA MET A 418 11.67 -15.31 -2.31
C MET A 418 10.49 -15.22 -1.36
N VAL A 419 9.28 -15.21 -1.89
CA VAL A 419 8.05 -15.15 -1.09
C VAL A 419 7.11 -16.25 -1.59
N ALA A 420 6.65 -17.11 -0.69
CA ALA A 420 5.68 -18.13 -1.03
C ALA A 420 4.33 -17.49 -1.37
N GLY A 421 3.52 -18.12 -2.22
CA GLY A 421 2.23 -17.56 -2.62
C GLY A 421 1.31 -17.20 -1.45
N VAL A 422 1.21 -18.08 -0.45
CA VAL A 422 0.41 -17.85 0.76
C VAL A 422 0.95 -16.71 1.64
N ASP A 423 2.25 -16.42 1.56
CA ASP A 423 2.87 -15.30 2.27
C ASP A 423 2.64 -13.96 1.55
N SER A 424 2.29 -14.00 0.25
CA SER A 424 2.24 -12.80 -0.60
C SER A 424 1.09 -11.85 -0.28
N ILE A 425 0.04 -12.35 0.39
CA ILE A 425 -1.11 -11.54 0.82
C ILE A 425 -0.77 -10.60 1.98
N PHE A 426 0.31 -10.87 2.73
CA PHE A 426 0.73 -10.08 3.88
C PHE A 426 1.71 -8.97 3.46
N PRO A 427 1.31 -7.68 3.49
CA PRO A 427 2.20 -6.58 3.13
C PRO A 427 3.48 -6.56 3.96
N GLU A 428 3.39 -6.96 5.22
CA GLU A 428 4.51 -7.00 6.15
C GLU A 428 5.68 -7.84 5.62
N VAL A 429 5.42 -8.90 4.84
CA VAL A 429 6.48 -9.76 4.27
C VAL A 429 7.32 -9.01 3.24
N PHE A 430 6.70 -8.20 2.37
CA PHE A 430 7.43 -7.39 1.40
C PHE A 430 8.14 -6.22 2.06
N ARG A 431 7.56 -5.66 3.13
CA ARG A 431 8.26 -4.68 3.96
C ARG A 431 9.53 -5.26 4.58
N LEU A 432 9.47 -6.48 5.12
CA LEU A 432 10.66 -7.18 5.64
C LEU A 432 11.70 -7.42 4.54
N ALA A 433 11.28 -7.80 3.33
CA ALA A 433 12.19 -7.97 2.20
C ALA A 433 12.92 -6.66 1.85
N ALA A 434 12.20 -5.52 1.81
CA ALA A 434 12.80 -4.22 1.55
C ALA A 434 13.72 -3.74 2.68
N LEU A 435 13.36 -3.96 3.94
CA LEU A 435 14.24 -3.67 5.09
C LEU A 435 15.52 -4.52 5.07
N ALA A 436 15.46 -5.71 4.49
CA ALA A 436 16.61 -6.58 4.23
C ALA A 436 17.36 -6.25 2.92
N ASP A 437 17.06 -5.10 2.30
CA ASP A 437 17.65 -4.59 1.07
C ASP A 437 17.48 -5.51 -0.14
N ALA A 438 16.37 -6.25 -0.26
CA ALA A 438 16.06 -6.93 -1.51
C ALA A 438 15.98 -5.91 -2.67
N ASP A 439 16.38 -6.35 -3.87
CA ASP A 439 16.21 -5.63 -5.13
C ASP A 439 15.11 -6.25 -5.99
N VAL A 440 15.00 -7.58 -5.91
CA VAL A 440 14.03 -8.41 -6.64
C VAL A 440 13.37 -9.38 -5.68
N VAL A 441 12.08 -9.61 -5.86
CA VAL A 441 11.31 -10.65 -5.17
C VAL A 441 10.74 -11.63 -6.19
N ALA A 442 11.06 -12.91 -6.03
CA ALA A 442 10.43 -13.97 -6.81
C ALA A 442 9.22 -14.54 -6.03
N VAL A 443 8.08 -14.63 -6.72
CA VAL A 443 6.79 -14.99 -6.10
C VAL A 443 6.10 -16.10 -6.92
N PRO A 444 6.42 -17.38 -6.67
CA PRO A 444 5.57 -18.47 -7.11
C PRO A 444 4.29 -18.46 -6.28
N PHE A 445 3.15 -18.15 -6.90
CA PHE A 445 1.88 -17.97 -6.19
C PHE A 445 0.68 -18.48 -6.97
N GLU A 446 -0.43 -18.64 -6.26
CA GLU A 446 -1.73 -18.94 -6.85
C GLU A 446 -2.71 -17.94 -6.23
N ALA A 447 -3.32 -17.10 -7.07
CA ALA A 447 -4.24 -16.09 -6.59
C ALA A 447 -5.56 -16.76 -6.19
N VAL A 448 -6.04 -16.45 -4.99
CA VAL A 448 -7.39 -16.87 -4.54
C VAL A 448 -8.41 -15.76 -4.78
N GLU A 449 -7.99 -14.51 -4.60
CA GLU A 449 -8.80 -13.34 -4.90
C GLU A 449 -8.19 -12.51 -6.04
N GLN A 450 -9.04 -11.90 -6.88
CA GLN A 450 -8.62 -11.15 -8.07
C GLN A 450 -7.68 -9.97 -7.73
N TRP A 451 -7.85 -9.35 -6.56
CA TRP A 451 -7.07 -8.20 -6.15
C TRP A 451 -5.60 -8.55 -5.92
N GLU A 452 -5.26 -9.80 -5.56
CA GLU A 452 -3.90 -10.22 -5.19
C GLU A 452 -2.91 -9.94 -6.33
N LEU A 453 -3.28 -10.26 -7.57
CA LEU A 453 -2.48 -9.99 -8.76
C LEU A 453 -2.73 -8.59 -9.34
N SER A 454 -3.99 -8.16 -9.42
CA SER A 454 -4.35 -6.92 -10.12
C SER A 454 -4.00 -5.64 -9.35
N LEU A 455 -3.89 -5.72 -8.02
CA LEU A 455 -3.56 -4.60 -7.14
C LEU A 455 -2.41 -4.94 -6.19
N GLY A 456 -2.49 -6.10 -5.52
CA GLY A 456 -1.62 -6.51 -4.43
C GLY A 456 -0.14 -6.46 -4.82
N LEU A 457 0.30 -7.34 -5.73
CA LEU A 457 1.72 -7.44 -6.09
C LEU A 457 2.29 -6.16 -6.74
N ALA A 458 1.49 -5.45 -7.53
CA ALA A 458 1.87 -4.14 -8.08
C ALA A 458 2.13 -3.13 -6.96
N GLU A 459 1.28 -3.14 -5.93
CA GLU A 459 1.44 -2.25 -4.79
C GLU A 459 2.59 -2.68 -3.88
N ARG A 460 2.80 -3.98 -3.66
CA ARG A 460 3.99 -4.48 -2.94
C ARG A 460 5.29 -4.02 -3.59
N ALA A 461 5.34 -4.01 -4.92
CA ALA A 461 6.46 -3.47 -5.68
C ALA A 461 6.60 -1.94 -5.47
N ALA A 462 5.48 -1.21 -5.56
CA ALA A 462 5.40 0.24 -5.42
C ALA A 462 5.87 0.75 -4.04
N GLU A 463 5.23 0.29 -2.95
CA GLU A 463 5.42 0.81 -1.59
C GLU A 463 6.78 0.43 -0.99
N ASN A 464 7.38 -0.66 -1.50
CA ASN A 464 8.64 -1.21 -0.98
C ASN A 464 9.82 -0.98 -1.91
N ARG A 465 9.59 -0.44 -3.12
CA ARG A 465 10.60 -0.22 -4.16
C ARG A 465 11.33 -1.52 -4.47
N LEU A 466 10.55 -2.51 -4.86
CA LEU A 466 11.02 -3.85 -5.22
C LEU A 466 10.62 -4.17 -6.66
N ASN A 467 11.50 -4.84 -7.39
CA ASN A 467 11.07 -5.54 -8.61
C ASN A 467 10.40 -6.85 -8.19
N VAL A 468 9.25 -7.20 -8.77
CA VAL A 468 8.53 -8.44 -8.42
C VAL A 468 8.35 -9.30 -9.66
N VAL A 469 8.76 -10.56 -9.60
CA VAL A 469 8.58 -11.54 -10.69
C VAL A 469 7.66 -12.63 -10.17
N ALA A 470 6.40 -12.59 -10.60
CA ALA A 470 5.35 -13.46 -10.09
C ALA A 470 4.90 -14.47 -11.14
N VAL A 471 4.79 -15.73 -10.73
CA VAL A 471 4.31 -16.83 -11.59
C VAL A 471 3.12 -17.51 -10.95
N ALA A 472 2.02 -17.55 -11.70
CA ALA A 472 0.83 -18.31 -11.40
C ALA A 472 0.70 -19.54 -12.31
N PRO A 473 -0.18 -20.51 -11.96
CA PRO A 473 -0.57 -21.59 -12.86
C PRO A 473 -1.02 -21.10 -14.23
N VAL A 474 -1.00 -21.97 -15.24
CA VAL A 474 -1.26 -21.57 -16.64
C VAL A 474 -2.69 -21.08 -16.84
N GLU A 475 -3.60 -21.41 -15.94
CA GLU A 475 -5.01 -21.01 -15.91
C GLU A 475 -5.22 -19.57 -15.45
N GLN A 476 -4.23 -18.96 -14.79
CA GLN A 476 -4.28 -17.60 -14.27
C GLN A 476 -3.30 -16.69 -15.04
N ASP A 477 -3.37 -15.38 -14.84
CA ASP A 477 -2.34 -14.48 -15.36
C ASP A 477 -1.08 -14.55 -14.47
N SER A 478 0.09 -14.43 -15.07
CA SER A 478 1.33 -14.14 -14.35
C SER A 478 1.80 -12.72 -14.69
N ALA A 479 2.70 -12.13 -13.90
CA ALA A 479 3.17 -10.77 -14.17
C ALA A 479 4.58 -10.50 -13.67
N VAL A 480 5.26 -9.60 -14.38
CA VAL A 480 6.51 -8.98 -13.94
C VAL A 480 6.24 -7.50 -13.65
N PHE A 481 6.60 -7.07 -12.45
CA PHE A 481 6.49 -5.69 -11.96
C PHE A 481 7.89 -5.10 -11.87
N ALA A 482 8.31 -4.38 -12.91
CA ALA A 482 9.61 -3.76 -12.98
C ALA A 482 9.57 -2.33 -12.42
N LEU A 483 10.57 -1.98 -11.62
CA LEU A 483 10.80 -0.60 -11.23
C LEU A 483 11.31 0.19 -12.44
N SER A 484 10.80 1.41 -12.59
CA SER A 484 11.30 2.36 -13.59
C SER A 484 12.28 3.34 -12.93
N PRO A 485 13.25 3.92 -13.67
CA PRO A 485 13.95 5.12 -13.23
C PRO A 485 13.01 6.36 -13.15
N ASP A 486 11.92 6.34 -13.91
CA ASP A 486 10.89 7.38 -13.99
C ASP A 486 9.81 7.15 -12.91
N PHE A 487 10.19 7.26 -11.64
CA PHE A 487 9.37 6.82 -10.50
C PHE A 487 9.38 7.77 -9.31
N THR A 488 9.89 8.99 -9.51
CA THR A 488 10.00 9.98 -8.44
C THR A 488 9.93 11.37 -9.04
N LEU A 489 9.54 12.36 -8.24
CA LEU A 489 9.61 13.76 -8.65
C LEU A 489 11.04 14.32 -8.72
N TRP A 490 12.07 13.54 -8.39
CA TRP A 490 13.45 14.01 -8.19
C TRP A 490 14.47 13.37 -9.13
N THR A 491 14.03 12.46 -9.98
CA THR A 491 14.82 11.94 -11.09
C THR A 491 14.36 12.62 -12.38
N ALA A 492 15.31 12.86 -13.29
CA ALA A 492 14.97 13.38 -14.61
C ALA A 492 14.13 12.33 -15.36
N TRP A 493 12.92 12.72 -15.76
CA TRP A 493 12.00 11.87 -16.50
C TRP A 493 12.51 11.66 -17.93
N GLN A 494 12.65 10.40 -18.35
CA GLN A 494 13.10 10.05 -19.71
C GLN A 494 11.92 10.03 -20.70
N GLY A 495 10.70 9.75 -20.23
CA GLY A 495 9.46 9.82 -21.01
C GLY A 495 8.53 10.98 -20.63
N PRO A 496 7.35 11.11 -21.29
CA PRO A 496 6.34 12.07 -20.87
C PRO A 496 5.84 11.70 -19.46
N PHE A 497 5.70 12.69 -18.58
CA PHE A 497 5.13 12.48 -17.26
C PHE A 497 3.67 12.01 -17.38
N THR A 498 3.36 10.86 -16.79
CA THR A 498 2.03 10.21 -16.92
C THR A 498 1.14 10.40 -15.69
N GLY A 499 1.63 11.11 -14.66
CA GLY A 499 0.94 11.23 -13.38
C GLY A 499 1.13 10.05 -12.43
N ARG A 500 1.89 9.03 -12.82
CA ARG A 500 2.23 7.89 -11.94
C ARG A 500 3.63 8.10 -11.36
N ILE A 501 3.76 7.98 -10.04
CA ILE A 501 5.03 8.24 -9.34
C ILE A 501 5.43 7.08 -8.42
N SER A 502 4.65 6.02 -8.35
CA SER A 502 4.94 4.83 -7.55
C SER A 502 4.46 3.53 -8.21
N HIS A 503 3.74 3.57 -9.34
CA HIS A 503 3.25 2.37 -10.01
C HIS A 503 4.32 1.67 -10.90
N PRO A 504 4.63 0.38 -10.70
CA PRO A 504 5.62 -0.36 -11.50
C PRO A 504 5.23 -0.46 -12.99
N VAL A 505 6.22 -0.71 -13.85
CA VAL A 505 5.98 -1.14 -15.23
C VAL A 505 5.55 -2.61 -15.17
N VAL A 506 4.35 -2.90 -15.67
CA VAL A 506 3.75 -4.24 -15.59
C VAL A 506 3.82 -4.92 -16.94
N THR A 507 4.45 -6.10 -16.97
CA THR A 507 4.42 -7.01 -18.11
C THR A 507 3.61 -8.25 -17.73
N THR A 508 2.40 -8.35 -18.24
CA THR A 508 1.50 -9.50 -18.00
C THR A 508 1.83 -10.65 -18.95
N VAL A 509 1.77 -11.87 -18.42
CA VAL A 509 1.80 -13.13 -19.18
C VAL A 509 0.39 -13.74 -19.08
N PRO A 510 -0.47 -13.56 -20.11
CA PRO A 510 -1.89 -13.92 -20.03
C PRO A 510 -2.10 -15.42 -19.82
N ALA A 511 -3.17 -15.80 -19.11
CA ALA A 511 -3.64 -17.18 -18.99
C ALA A 511 -3.59 -17.94 -20.33
N GLY A 512 -3.16 -19.19 -20.30
CA GLY A 512 -2.91 -20.04 -21.46
C GLY A 512 -1.52 -19.89 -22.08
N GLN A 513 -0.80 -18.79 -21.83
CA GLN A 513 0.57 -18.62 -22.32
C GLN A 513 1.59 -19.34 -21.43
N VAL A 514 2.44 -20.19 -21.99
CA VAL A 514 3.40 -21.04 -21.23
C VAL A 514 4.59 -20.26 -20.66
N SER A 515 5.08 -19.25 -21.37
CA SER A 515 6.26 -18.51 -20.96
C SER A 515 6.16 -17.04 -21.32
N GLY A 516 6.80 -16.19 -20.52
CA GLY A 516 6.92 -14.76 -20.76
C GLY A 516 8.28 -14.25 -20.33
N ARG A 517 8.70 -13.13 -20.92
CA ARG A 517 10.01 -12.51 -20.68
C ARG A 517 9.85 -11.01 -20.51
N ALA A 518 10.64 -10.44 -19.62
CA ALA A 518 10.69 -9.01 -19.37
C ALA A 518 12.08 -8.66 -18.83
N ASP A 519 12.38 -7.37 -18.79
CA ASP A 519 13.52 -6.86 -18.04
C ASP A 519 13.03 -6.22 -16.75
N VAL A 520 13.78 -6.41 -15.67
CA VAL A 520 13.62 -5.66 -14.41
C VAL A 520 14.88 -4.87 -14.12
N ALA A 521 14.81 -3.87 -13.24
CA ALA A 521 15.93 -2.99 -12.94
C ALA A 521 16.28 -3.04 -11.44
N PRO A 522 17.07 -4.04 -11.00
CA PRO A 522 17.49 -4.17 -9.59
C PRO A 522 18.10 -2.89 -9.01
N ALA A 523 18.86 -2.13 -9.81
CA ALA A 523 19.46 -0.87 -9.39
C ALA A 523 18.43 0.16 -8.88
N GLN A 524 17.21 0.15 -9.43
CA GLN A 524 16.16 1.12 -9.08
C GLN A 524 15.57 0.88 -7.68
N ALA A 525 15.77 -0.31 -7.08
CA ALA A 525 15.39 -0.58 -5.70
C ALA A 525 16.24 0.18 -4.66
N ALA A 526 17.35 0.78 -5.10
CA ALA A 526 18.16 1.67 -4.26
C ALA A 526 17.47 3.03 -4.02
N ASN A 527 16.67 3.51 -4.99
CA ASN A 527 15.96 4.77 -4.86
C ASN A 527 14.61 4.58 -4.15
N ARG A 528 14.60 4.87 -2.85
CA ARG A 528 13.40 4.78 -2.01
C ARG A 528 12.65 6.10 -1.82
N GLN A 529 13.16 7.19 -2.41
CA GLN A 529 12.57 8.51 -2.25
C GLN A 529 11.40 8.68 -3.22
N VAL A 530 10.21 9.05 -2.74
CA VAL A 530 9.09 9.47 -3.61
C VAL A 530 9.04 10.99 -3.77
N SER A 531 9.40 11.70 -2.71
CA SER A 531 9.55 13.16 -2.69
C SER A 531 10.71 13.58 -1.79
N ARG A 532 10.99 14.89 -1.66
CA ARG A 532 12.13 15.38 -0.87
C ARG A 532 11.94 14.98 0.60
N ARG A 533 12.90 14.21 1.12
CA ARG A 533 12.88 13.67 2.49
C ARG A 533 11.63 12.82 2.76
N THR A 534 11.16 12.10 1.74
CA THR A 534 10.07 11.12 1.88
C THR A 534 10.55 9.79 1.34
N ASP A 535 11.07 8.97 2.25
CA ASP A 535 11.51 7.61 1.97
C ASP A 535 10.34 6.64 2.20
N LEU A 536 10.01 5.80 1.22
CA LEU A 536 8.88 4.85 1.33
C LEU A 536 9.10 3.72 2.33
N VAL A 537 10.36 3.42 2.68
CA VAL A 537 10.72 2.31 3.57
C VAL A 537 11.17 2.84 4.93
N ASP A 538 12.10 3.79 4.94
CA ASP A 538 12.64 4.36 6.18
C ASP A 538 11.80 5.53 6.74
N GLY A 539 10.95 6.13 5.92
CA GLY A 539 10.01 7.18 6.33
C GLY A 539 8.72 6.65 6.95
N ARG A 540 8.58 5.32 7.09
CA ARG A 540 7.43 4.69 7.76
C ARG A 540 7.31 5.16 9.22
N PRO A 541 6.11 5.16 9.81
CA PRO A 541 5.87 5.64 11.17
C PRO A 541 6.24 4.58 12.22
N TRP A 542 7.48 4.08 12.20
CA TRP A 542 7.94 2.90 12.95
C TRP A 542 7.70 2.92 14.46
N ARG A 543 7.51 4.10 15.07
CA ARG A 543 7.16 4.23 16.51
C ARG A 543 5.69 3.98 16.81
N LEU A 544 4.84 4.00 15.79
CA LEU A 544 3.38 4.02 15.87
C LEU A 544 2.73 2.79 15.21
N VAL A 545 3.53 1.74 14.95
CA VAL A 545 3.09 0.50 14.30
C VAL A 545 2.87 -0.64 15.28
N GLN A 546 2.64 -0.34 16.56
CA GLN A 546 2.48 -1.33 17.63
C GLN A 546 1.41 -2.39 17.31
N ALA A 547 0.30 -1.98 16.68
CA ALA A 547 -0.76 -2.91 16.23
C ALA A 547 -0.26 -3.98 15.25
N LEU A 548 0.83 -3.74 14.52
CA LEU A 548 1.42 -4.76 13.64
C LEU A 548 2.14 -5.85 14.43
N THR A 549 2.78 -5.51 15.54
CA THR A 549 3.63 -6.44 16.30
C THR A 549 2.90 -7.10 17.47
N GLU A 550 1.62 -6.78 17.66
CA GLU A 550 0.74 -7.39 18.66
C GLU A 550 -0.20 -8.42 18.02
N ARG A 551 -0.63 -9.38 18.84
CA ARG A 551 -1.58 -10.45 18.45
C ARG A 551 -3.02 -10.01 18.54
#